data_AF-B6BLV5-F1
#
_entry.id   AF-B6BLV5-F1
#
_cell.length_a   1.000
_cell.length_b   1.000
_cell.length_c   1.000
_cell.angle_alpha   90.00
_cell.angle_beta   90.00
_cell.angle_gamma   90.00
#
_symmetry.space_group_name_H-M   'P 1'
#
loop_
_entity.id
_entity.type
_entity.pdbx_description
1 polymer ?
#
loop_
_entity_poly.entity_id
_entity_poly.type
_entity_poly.pdbx_seq_one_letter_code
_entity_poly.pdbx_strand_id
1 'polypeptide(L)'
;MNRRLFLTALSLSPLIANDFIDKSEDIYLSYHEYATLKSLNNRLKRLSRYIGYANFNIVSFNDSLYYGRNYPKIGEFTKDELSLVDKLFSENPNQYGFYGSKTCSDINNIVSDKDIVKISHTGHFLFQGTAVEDYEKLKKDVGQTLVLTSGVRNVVKQLSLYANKLYHNGGNITQATIQIAPPAYSYHTISDFDVGVIGWGYKNFTDAFASTLEFEKMKKLDYISMRYKKNNSDGVRFEPWHVEVI
;
A
#
# COMPACT_ATOMS: atom_id res chain seq x y z
N MET A 1 -55.05 -4.34 4.31
CA MET A 1 -53.86 -4.29 3.44
C MET A 1 -53.79 -2.94 2.74
N ASN A 2 -52.95 -2.04 3.26
CA ASN A 2 -52.94 -0.63 2.86
C ASN A 2 -51.68 -0.35 2.02
N ARG A 3 -51.84 -0.15 0.71
CA ARG A 3 -50.76 0.03 -0.29
C ARG A 3 -49.92 1.31 -0.13
N ARG A 4 -50.07 2.05 0.97
CA ARG A 4 -49.29 3.25 1.29
C ARG A 4 -48.14 3.04 2.28
N LEU A 5 -47.97 1.83 2.80
CA LEU A 5 -46.85 1.46 3.70
C LEU A 5 -45.67 0.78 2.99
N PHE A 6 -45.73 0.61 1.67
CA PHE A 6 -44.66 -0.03 0.87
C PHE A 6 -43.74 0.96 0.15
N LEU A 7 -44.05 2.27 0.18
CA LEU A 7 -43.26 3.32 -0.48
C LEU A 7 -42.52 4.25 0.49
N THR A 8 -42.59 3.99 1.80
CA THR A 8 -41.84 4.74 2.84
C THR A 8 -40.59 4.00 3.34
N ALA A 9 -40.26 2.83 2.78
CA ALA A 9 -39.07 2.06 3.13
C ALA A 9 -37.95 2.12 2.07
N LEU A 10 -37.99 3.10 1.15
CA LEU A 10 -37.03 3.24 0.04
C LEU A 10 -36.32 4.60 -0.01
N SER A 11 -36.41 5.41 1.04
CA SER A 11 -35.69 6.69 1.14
C SER A 11 -34.73 6.78 2.33
N LEU A 12 -34.35 5.65 2.93
CA LEU A 12 -33.20 5.60 3.84
C LEU A 12 -31.97 5.24 3.01
N SER A 13 -31.48 6.28 2.32
CA SER A 13 -30.13 6.37 1.79
C SER A 13 -29.10 5.87 2.81
N PRO A 14 -27.94 5.34 2.38
CA PRO A 14 -26.87 4.93 3.27
C PRO A 14 -26.18 6.19 3.81
N LEU A 15 -26.82 6.89 4.74
CA LEU A 15 -26.23 8.00 5.49
C LEU A 15 -25.59 7.55 6.81
N ILE A 16 -25.63 6.26 7.12
CA ILE A 16 -25.06 5.69 8.35
C ILE A 16 -23.86 4.80 8.02
N ALA A 17 -22.92 5.35 7.27
CA ALA A 17 -21.56 4.80 7.13
C ALA A 17 -20.47 5.88 7.22
N ASN A 18 -20.84 7.16 7.24
CA ASN A 18 -19.89 8.28 7.42
C ASN A 18 -19.83 8.81 8.85
N ASP A 19 -20.72 8.39 9.75
CA ASP A 19 -20.77 8.89 11.13
C ASP A 19 -19.76 8.22 12.09
N PHE A 20 -18.89 7.34 11.58
CA PHE A 20 -17.76 6.78 12.32
C PHE A 20 -16.39 7.20 11.77
N ILE A 21 -16.36 8.09 10.78
CA ILE A 21 -15.13 8.82 10.47
C ILE A 21 -15.05 9.94 11.51
N ASP A 22 -14.20 9.70 12.49
CA ASP A 22 -13.81 10.63 13.53
C ASP A 22 -13.69 12.07 12.98
N LYS A 23 -14.16 13.05 13.76
CA LYS A 23 -14.03 14.49 13.50
C LYS A 23 -12.55 14.92 13.65
N SER A 24 -11.64 14.28 12.93
CA SER A 24 -10.28 14.75 12.80
C SER A 24 -10.24 15.79 11.70
N GLU A 25 -9.82 17.01 12.03
CA GLU A 25 -9.45 17.98 11.01
C GLU A 25 -8.31 17.39 10.17
N ASP A 26 -8.42 17.51 8.84
CA ASP A 26 -7.37 17.06 7.94
C ASP A 26 -6.03 17.71 8.32
N ILE A 27 -4.98 16.90 8.50
CA ILE A 27 -3.64 17.38 8.80
C ILE A 27 -2.84 17.46 7.50
N TYR A 28 -2.19 18.61 7.29
CA TYR A 28 -1.41 18.89 6.09
C TYR A 28 0.07 19.06 6.40
N LEU A 29 0.91 18.73 5.42
CA LEU A 29 2.28 19.20 5.39
C LEU A 29 2.31 20.74 5.34
N SER A 30 3.29 21.34 6.01
CA SER A 30 3.58 22.76 5.83
C SER A 30 3.96 23.08 4.39
N TYR A 31 3.90 24.36 4.01
CA TYR A 31 4.32 24.80 2.67
C TYR A 31 5.76 24.37 2.33
N HIS A 32 6.68 24.50 3.30
CA HIS A 32 8.07 24.09 3.15
C HIS A 32 8.19 22.58 2.95
N GLU A 33 7.55 21.79 3.80
CA GLU A 33 7.57 20.33 3.68
C GLU A 33 6.94 19.84 2.38
N TYR A 34 5.88 20.49 1.89
CA TYR A 34 5.29 20.15 0.61
C TYR A 34 6.22 20.46 -0.56
N ALA A 35 7.00 21.55 -0.51
CA ALA A 35 8.04 21.83 -1.50
C ALA A 35 9.13 20.75 -1.46
N THR A 36 9.59 20.36 -0.26
CA THR A 36 10.54 19.26 -0.05
C THR A 36 10.00 17.93 -0.56
N LEU A 37 8.72 17.63 -0.30
CA LEU A 37 8.04 16.42 -0.78
C LEU A 37 8.08 16.31 -2.30
N LYS A 38 7.87 17.42 -3.03
CA LYS A 38 7.96 17.41 -4.50
C LYS A 38 9.35 16.99 -4.97
N SER A 39 10.40 17.51 -4.34
CA SER A 39 11.78 17.12 -4.64
C SER A 39 12.02 15.65 -4.32
N LEU A 40 11.63 15.20 -3.13
CA LEU A 40 11.75 13.82 -2.66
C LEU A 40 11.04 12.83 -3.60
N ASN A 41 9.77 13.08 -3.92
CA ASN A 41 8.96 12.25 -4.81
C ASN A 41 9.63 12.11 -6.20
N ASN A 42 10.17 13.21 -6.74
CA ASN A 42 10.89 13.18 -8.00
C ASN A 42 12.22 12.41 -7.91
N ARG A 43 12.94 12.50 -6.79
CA ARG A 43 14.17 11.73 -6.55
C ARG A 43 13.89 10.24 -6.45
N LEU A 44 12.87 9.83 -5.70
CA LEU A 44 12.45 8.43 -5.59
C LEU A 44 12.01 7.87 -6.95
N LYS A 45 11.33 8.67 -7.80
CA LYS A 45 11.03 8.29 -9.19
C LYS A 45 12.28 8.13 -10.05
N ARG A 46 13.32 8.95 -9.87
CA ARG A 46 14.62 8.80 -10.57
C ARG A 46 15.34 7.54 -10.10
N LEU A 47 15.38 7.30 -8.79
CA LEU A 47 15.95 6.09 -8.18
C LEU A 47 15.27 4.82 -8.72
N SER A 48 13.94 4.76 -8.67
CA SER A 48 13.16 3.61 -9.17
C SER A 48 13.42 3.33 -10.66
N ARG A 49 13.46 4.37 -11.50
CA ARG A 49 13.78 4.22 -12.93
C ARG A 49 15.21 3.75 -13.16
N TYR A 50 16.14 4.17 -12.30
CA TYR A 50 17.56 3.82 -12.43
C TYR A 50 17.83 2.36 -12.04
N ILE A 51 17.34 1.93 -10.87
CA ILE A 51 17.64 0.57 -10.37
C ILE A 51 16.68 -0.49 -10.92
N GLY A 52 15.58 -0.07 -11.54
CA GLY A 52 14.57 -0.94 -12.13
C GLY A 52 13.43 -1.28 -11.16
N TYR A 53 12.26 -1.56 -11.73
CA TYR A 53 11.02 -1.75 -10.98
C TYR A 53 11.11 -2.85 -9.92
N ALA A 54 11.66 -4.02 -10.30
CA ALA A 54 11.78 -5.17 -9.39
C ALA A 54 12.73 -4.86 -8.23
N ASN A 55 13.95 -4.40 -8.52
CA ASN A 55 14.93 -4.10 -7.47
C ASN A 55 14.47 -2.96 -6.54
N PHE A 56 13.66 -2.02 -7.06
CA PHE A 56 13.07 -0.96 -6.25
C PHE A 56 12.08 -1.46 -5.19
N ASN A 57 11.54 -2.67 -5.33
CA ASN A 57 10.70 -3.27 -4.30
C ASN A 57 11.50 -3.71 -3.06
N ILE A 58 12.82 -3.97 -3.18
CA ILE A 58 13.64 -4.54 -2.11
C ILE A 58 14.78 -3.62 -1.63
N VAL A 59 15.07 -2.53 -2.34
CA VAL A 59 16.18 -1.62 -2.04
C VAL A 59 16.12 -1.07 -0.60
N SER A 60 17.25 -1.09 0.09
CA SER A 60 17.38 -0.51 1.43
C SER A 60 17.54 1.02 1.37
N PHE A 61 17.40 1.69 2.52
CA PHE A 61 17.60 3.14 2.57
C PHE A 61 19.08 3.52 2.34
N ASN A 62 20.03 2.79 2.91
CA ASN A 62 21.47 3.03 2.68
C ASN A 62 21.86 2.82 1.22
N ASP A 63 21.32 1.79 0.55
CA ASP A 63 21.53 1.62 -0.89
C ASP A 63 20.96 2.81 -1.66
N SER A 64 19.79 3.29 -1.27
CA SER A 64 19.17 4.47 -1.88
C SER A 64 20.03 5.73 -1.74
N LEU A 65 20.64 5.95 -0.56
CA LEU A 65 21.60 7.03 -0.33
C LEU A 65 22.86 6.85 -1.17
N TYR A 66 23.41 5.63 -1.22
CA TYR A 66 24.55 5.28 -2.06
C TYR A 66 24.25 5.58 -3.53
N TYR A 67 23.09 5.16 -4.05
CA TYR A 67 22.70 5.43 -5.43
C TYR A 67 22.52 6.94 -5.67
N GLY A 68 21.89 7.66 -4.75
CA GLY A 68 21.72 9.11 -4.85
C GLY A 68 23.05 9.85 -4.95
N ARG A 69 24.01 9.51 -4.09
CA ARG A 69 25.34 10.15 -4.05
C ARG A 69 26.18 9.85 -5.29
N ASN A 70 26.18 8.60 -5.74
CA ASN A 70 27.13 8.14 -6.76
C ASN A 70 26.61 8.26 -8.20
N TYR A 71 25.30 8.45 -8.41
CA TYR A 71 24.72 8.51 -9.75
C TYR A 71 24.03 9.86 -9.99
N PRO A 72 24.64 10.78 -10.77
CA PRO A 72 24.08 12.12 -11.01
C PRO A 72 22.66 12.13 -11.59
N LYS A 73 22.28 11.08 -12.34
CA LYS A 73 20.91 10.92 -12.87
C LYS A 73 19.84 10.79 -11.77
N ILE A 74 20.22 10.36 -10.57
CA ILE A 74 19.36 10.33 -9.39
C ILE A 74 19.57 11.61 -8.58
N GLY A 75 20.83 11.93 -8.31
CA GLY A 75 21.26 13.06 -7.50
C GLY A 75 21.13 12.77 -6.00
N GLU A 76 22.00 13.41 -5.22
CA GLU A 76 22.09 13.22 -3.77
C GLU A 76 20.84 13.71 -3.03
N PHE A 77 20.44 12.99 -1.98
CA PHE A 77 19.37 13.42 -1.09
C PHE A 77 19.80 14.66 -0.29
N THR A 78 19.00 15.70 -0.33
CA THR A 78 19.23 16.93 0.43
C THR A 78 18.93 16.72 1.92
N LYS A 79 19.45 17.60 2.78
CA LYS A 79 19.16 17.56 4.22
C LYS A 79 17.66 17.66 4.51
N ASP A 80 16.95 18.51 3.79
CA ASP A 80 15.49 18.67 3.97
C ASP A 80 14.73 17.41 3.56
N GLU A 81 15.13 16.77 2.45
CA GLU A 81 14.55 15.49 2.03
C GLU A 81 14.80 14.40 3.07
N LEU A 82 16.01 14.32 3.62
CA LEU A 82 16.35 13.35 4.68
C LEU A 82 15.55 13.60 5.96
N SER A 83 15.39 14.86 6.36
CA SER A 83 14.57 15.23 7.52
C SER A 83 13.10 14.88 7.31
N LEU A 84 12.57 15.11 6.09
CA LEU A 84 11.20 14.72 5.76
C LEU A 84 11.04 13.19 5.76
N VAL A 85 12.02 12.44 5.25
CA VAL A 85 11.99 10.97 5.28
C VAL A 85 11.98 10.46 6.72
N ASP A 86 12.84 11.00 7.59
CA ASP A 86 12.91 10.64 9.00
C ASP A 86 11.57 10.92 9.72
N LYS A 87 10.98 12.10 9.48
CA LYS A 87 9.65 12.47 9.95
C LYS A 87 8.59 11.42 9.53
N LEU A 88 8.46 11.17 8.22
CA LEU A 88 7.43 10.25 7.69
C LEU A 88 7.61 8.80 8.16
N PHE A 89 8.83 8.40 8.51
CA PHE A 89 9.13 7.05 9.04
C PHE A 89 8.88 6.91 10.54
N SER A 90 9.13 7.98 11.31
CA SER A 90 9.15 7.94 12.78
C SER A 90 7.86 8.41 13.44
N GLU A 91 7.06 9.26 12.77
CA GLU A 91 5.84 9.81 13.34
C GLU A 91 4.79 8.74 13.67
N ASN A 92 4.03 8.97 14.74
CA ASN A 92 2.91 8.12 15.12
C ASN A 92 1.72 8.40 14.18
N PRO A 93 1.29 7.44 13.34
CA PRO A 93 0.24 7.67 12.36
C PRO A 93 -1.17 7.67 12.94
N ASN A 94 -1.34 7.34 14.23
CA ASN A 94 -2.64 7.43 14.91
C ASN A 94 -3.21 8.85 14.85
N GLN A 95 -2.33 9.87 14.85
CA GLN A 95 -2.75 11.27 14.72
C GLN A 95 -3.36 11.59 13.36
N TYR A 96 -3.13 10.74 12.35
CA TYR A 96 -3.66 10.87 10.98
C TYR A 96 -4.82 9.88 10.72
N GLY A 97 -5.27 9.15 11.73
CA GLY A 97 -6.35 8.17 11.62
C GLY A 97 -5.93 6.78 11.14
N PHE A 98 -4.64 6.44 11.18
CA PHE A 98 -4.17 5.06 10.92
C PHE A 98 -3.69 4.39 12.19
N TYR A 99 -4.21 3.20 12.44
CA TYR A 99 -4.05 2.47 13.70
C TYR A 99 -3.44 1.07 13.49
N GLY A 100 -3.01 0.76 12.26
CA GLY A 100 -2.30 -0.48 11.96
C GLY A 100 -0.95 -0.58 12.68
N SER A 101 -0.44 -1.81 12.79
CA SER A 101 0.81 -2.08 13.50
C SER A 101 2.04 -1.57 12.73
N LYS A 102 3.07 -1.12 13.44
CA LYS A 102 4.38 -0.83 12.84
C LYS A 102 5.05 -2.15 12.46
N THR A 103 5.21 -2.39 11.16
CA THR A 103 5.72 -3.66 10.61
C THR A 103 7.22 -3.65 10.39
N CYS A 104 7.85 -2.48 10.42
CA CYS A 104 9.29 -2.32 10.27
C CYS A 104 9.81 -1.20 11.18
N SER A 105 10.74 -1.53 12.08
CA SER A 105 11.35 -0.57 13.02
C SER A 105 12.66 0.05 12.52
N ASP A 106 13.30 -0.58 11.53
CA ASP A 106 14.56 -0.12 10.94
C ASP A 106 14.33 0.50 9.56
N ILE A 107 14.60 1.80 9.42
CA ILE A 107 14.49 2.49 8.13
C ILE A 107 15.44 1.89 7.08
N ASN A 108 16.56 1.32 7.54
CA ASN A 108 17.55 0.65 6.71
C ASN A 108 17.35 -0.87 6.66
N ASN A 109 16.11 -1.34 6.84
CA ASN A 109 15.79 -2.75 6.68
C ASN A 109 16.36 -3.33 5.37
N ILE A 110 17.04 -4.47 5.47
CA ILE A 110 17.63 -5.20 4.35
C ILE A 110 16.77 -6.45 4.11
N VAL A 111 16.20 -6.56 2.91
CA VAL A 111 15.53 -7.78 2.47
C VAL A 111 16.59 -8.74 1.94
N SER A 112 16.73 -9.91 2.56
CA SER A 112 17.71 -10.91 2.11
C SER A 112 17.20 -11.63 0.86
N ASP A 113 18.04 -11.79 -0.15
CA ASP A 113 17.73 -12.57 -1.36
C ASP A 113 17.36 -14.03 -1.06
N LYS A 114 17.88 -14.57 0.05
CA LYS A 114 17.57 -15.94 0.50
C LYS A 114 16.15 -16.09 1.06
N ASP A 115 15.51 -14.99 1.45
CA ASP A 115 14.20 -14.99 2.11
C ASP A 115 13.08 -14.67 1.12
N ILE A 116 13.40 -14.44 -0.15
CA ILE A 116 12.44 -14.04 -1.18
C ILE A 116 12.54 -14.91 -2.43
N VAL A 117 11.46 -14.94 -3.21
CA VAL A 117 11.41 -15.59 -4.52
C VAL A 117 10.84 -14.59 -5.52
N LYS A 118 11.54 -14.41 -6.64
CA LYS A 118 11.03 -13.59 -7.74
C LYS A 118 9.92 -14.33 -8.46
N ILE A 119 8.75 -13.69 -8.58
CA ILE A 119 7.61 -14.27 -9.30
C ILE A 119 7.71 -13.87 -10.78
N SER A 120 7.76 -14.87 -11.65
CA SER A 120 7.96 -14.69 -13.08
C SER A 120 6.88 -13.82 -13.72
N HIS A 121 7.29 -12.90 -14.59
CA HIS A 121 6.43 -11.98 -15.36
C HIS A 121 5.64 -10.93 -14.57
N THR A 122 5.84 -10.81 -13.26
CA THR A 122 5.14 -9.81 -12.43
C THR A 122 6.02 -8.63 -12.07
N GLY A 123 7.35 -8.83 -12.03
CA GLY A 123 8.28 -7.82 -11.55
C GLY A 123 8.28 -7.69 -10.02
N HIS A 124 7.67 -8.64 -9.32
CA HIS A 124 7.56 -8.67 -7.86
C HIS A 124 8.23 -9.91 -7.27
N PHE A 125 8.36 -9.88 -5.94
CA PHE A 125 8.86 -10.97 -5.13
C PHE A 125 7.80 -11.36 -4.10
N LEU A 126 7.85 -12.59 -3.60
CA LEU A 126 7.16 -13.02 -2.39
C LEU A 126 8.19 -13.49 -1.37
N PHE A 127 7.87 -13.39 -0.09
CA PHE A 127 8.68 -14.02 0.95
C PHE A 127 8.57 -15.55 0.84
N GLN A 128 9.67 -16.26 1.07
CA GLN A 128 9.68 -17.73 1.09
C GLN A 128 8.78 -18.29 2.21
N GLY A 129 8.31 -19.52 2.03
CA GLY A 129 7.36 -20.16 2.94
C GLY A 129 5.91 -19.83 2.59
N THR A 130 5.12 -19.52 3.61
CA THR A 130 3.66 -19.42 3.52
C THR A 130 3.17 -18.49 2.40
N ALA A 131 3.80 -17.33 2.19
CA ALA A 131 3.35 -16.40 1.15
C ALA A 131 3.45 -16.99 -0.28
N VAL A 132 4.49 -17.76 -0.58
CA VAL A 132 4.62 -18.46 -1.86
C VAL A 132 3.61 -19.61 -1.96
N GLU A 133 3.46 -20.37 -0.88
CA GLU A 133 2.51 -21.51 -0.82
C GLU A 133 1.07 -21.04 -1.04
N ASP A 134 0.65 -19.98 -0.34
CA ASP A 134 -0.68 -19.37 -0.46
C ASP A 134 -0.91 -18.80 -1.85
N TYR A 135 0.09 -18.13 -2.44
CA TYR A 135 -0.05 -17.59 -3.78
C TYR A 135 -0.21 -18.69 -4.84
N GLU A 136 0.56 -19.77 -4.77
CA GLU A 136 0.42 -20.89 -5.71
C GLU A 136 -0.91 -21.63 -5.52
N LYS A 137 -1.35 -21.81 -4.27
CA LYS A 137 -2.66 -22.39 -3.95
C LYS A 137 -3.79 -21.49 -4.47
N LEU A 138 -3.69 -20.18 -4.30
CA LEU A 138 -4.62 -19.19 -4.83
C LEU A 138 -4.76 -19.29 -6.34
N LYS A 139 -3.64 -19.36 -7.07
CA LYS A 139 -3.67 -19.53 -8.54
C LYS A 139 -4.36 -20.81 -8.97
N LYS A 140 -4.17 -21.90 -8.21
CA LYS A 140 -4.80 -23.19 -8.48
C LYS A 140 -6.32 -23.14 -8.24
N ASP A 141 -6.75 -22.55 -7.14
CA ASP A 141 -8.17 -22.57 -6.72
C ASP A 141 -9.00 -21.48 -7.42
N VAL A 142 -8.42 -20.30 -7.65
CA VAL A 142 -9.10 -19.16 -8.30
C VAL A 142 -9.03 -19.27 -9.83
N GLY A 143 -7.86 -19.65 -10.36
CA GLY A 143 -7.60 -19.85 -11.78
C GLY A 143 -6.49 -18.94 -12.34
N GLN A 144 -6.12 -19.20 -13.60
CA GLN A 144 -4.96 -18.58 -14.26
C GLN A 144 -5.15 -17.10 -14.63
N THR A 145 -6.33 -16.53 -14.44
CA THR A 145 -6.59 -15.09 -14.62
C THR A 145 -6.13 -14.25 -13.44
N LEU A 146 -5.85 -14.88 -12.28
CA LEU A 146 -5.30 -14.24 -11.10
C LEU A 146 -3.79 -14.00 -11.28
N VAL A 147 -3.32 -12.80 -10.96
CA VAL A 147 -1.90 -12.42 -11.05
C VAL A 147 -1.46 -11.66 -9.80
N LEU A 148 -0.19 -11.83 -9.42
CA LEU A 148 0.43 -11.02 -8.37
C LEU A 148 0.62 -9.59 -8.90
N THR A 149 0.04 -8.61 -8.21
CA THR A 149 0.10 -7.19 -8.58
C THR A 149 1.00 -6.38 -7.65
N SER A 150 1.31 -6.92 -6.48
CA SER A 150 2.33 -6.42 -5.55
C SER A 150 2.74 -7.55 -4.61
N GLY A 151 3.98 -7.56 -4.15
CA GLY A 151 4.48 -8.56 -3.19
C GLY A 151 5.36 -7.88 -2.16
N VAL A 152 6.56 -8.38 -1.92
CA VAL A 152 7.53 -7.74 -1.01
C VAL A 152 7.68 -6.25 -1.33
N ARG A 153 7.54 -5.40 -0.32
CA ARG A 153 7.83 -3.96 -0.39
C ARG A 153 8.68 -3.54 0.79
N ASN A 154 9.93 -3.15 0.55
CA ASN A 154 10.79 -2.57 1.56
C ASN A 154 10.40 -1.10 1.84
N VAL A 155 10.96 -0.52 2.92
CA VAL A 155 10.60 0.83 3.42
C VAL A 155 10.70 1.90 2.33
N VAL A 156 11.74 1.86 1.49
CA VAL A 156 11.94 2.86 0.41
C VAL A 156 10.84 2.79 -0.65
N LYS A 157 10.41 1.56 -1.01
CA LYS A 157 9.29 1.36 -1.93
C LYS A 157 8.02 1.97 -1.34
N GLN A 158 7.74 1.66 -0.08
CA GLN A 158 6.55 2.17 0.60
C GLN A 158 6.59 3.70 0.74
N LEU A 159 7.72 4.26 1.14
CA LEU A 159 7.98 5.70 1.17
C LEU A 159 7.70 6.35 -0.18
N SER A 160 8.14 5.76 -1.28
CA SER A 160 7.88 6.31 -2.61
C SER A 160 6.40 6.31 -2.97
N LEU A 161 5.65 5.27 -2.60
CA LEU A 161 4.20 5.21 -2.85
C LEU A 161 3.46 6.22 -1.96
N TYR A 162 3.85 6.32 -0.69
CA TYR A 162 3.28 7.26 0.27
C TYR A 162 3.55 8.72 -0.12
N ALA A 163 4.81 9.05 -0.46
CA ALA A 163 5.19 10.38 -0.94
C ALA A 163 4.45 10.77 -2.23
N ASN A 164 4.24 9.79 -3.11
CA ASN A 164 3.44 10.00 -4.31
C ASN A 164 1.98 10.28 -3.98
N LYS A 165 1.39 9.56 -3.00
CA LYS A 165 0.03 9.82 -2.56
C LYS A 165 -0.13 11.19 -1.92
N LEU A 166 0.75 11.54 -0.99
CA LEU A 166 0.80 12.88 -0.38
C LEU A 166 0.85 13.98 -1.44
N TYR A 167 1.68 13.81 -2.47
CA TYR A 167 1.79 14.77 -3.55
C TYR A 167 0.46 14.95 -4.31
N HIS A 168 -0.23 13.86 -4.66
CA HIS A 168 -1.51 13.93 -5.37
C HIS A 168 -2.65 14.46 -4.50
N ASN A 169 -2.55 14.30 -3.19
CA ASN A 169 -3.49 14.85 -2.21
C ASN A 169 -3.10 16.27 -1.75
N GLY A 170 -2.20 16.96 -2.44
CA GLY A 170 -1.83 18.34 -2.12
C GLY A 170 -1.12 18.52 -0.77
N GLY A 171 -0.51 17.45 -0.23
CA GLY A 171 0.12 17.45 1.08
C GLY A 171 -0.79 17.06 2.24
N ASN A 172 -2.05 16.65 1.97
CA ASN A 172 -2.97 16.17 2.99
C ASN A 172 -2.54 14.76 3.48
N ILE A 173 -2.08 14.70 4.72
CA ILE A 173 -1.53 13.50 5.36
C ILE A 173 -2.67 12.56 5.77
N THR A 174 -3.74 13.10 6.34
CA THR A 174 -4.94 12.33 6.74
C THR A 174 -5.51 11.57 5.54
N GLN A 175 -5.75 12.25 4.42
CA GLN A 175 -6.28 11.62 3.21
C GLN A 175 -5.31 10.64 2.54
N ALA A 176 -4.00 10.89 2.63
CA ALA A 176 -3.00 9.95 2.09
C ALA A 176 -2.95 8.65 2.91
N THR A 177 -3.02 8.79 4.23
CA THR A 177 -2.92 7.70 5.20
C THR A 177 -4.10 6.71 5.10
N ILE A 178 -5.31 7.20 4.84
CA ILE A 178 -6.50 6.35 4.59
C ILE A 178 -6.31 5.50 3.33
N GLN A 179 -5.57 5.98 2.34
CA GLN A 179 -5.43 5.33 1.04
C GLN A 179 -4.20 4.41 0.94
N ILE A 180 -3.20 4.60 1.79
CA ILE A 180 -1.97 3.84 1.76
C ILE A 180 -1.23 3.97 3.10
N ALA A 181 -0.77 2.82 3.62
CA ALA A 181 -0.02 2.77 4.86
C ALA A 181 1.23 3.67 4.84
N PRO A 182 1.59 4.30 5.97
CA PRO A 182 2.87 5.01 6.10
C PRO A 182 4.09 4.09 5.90
N PRO A 183 5.29 4.63 5.63
CA PRO A 183 6.48 3.89 5.21
C PRO A 183 6.86 2.67 6.08
N ALA A 184 6.68 2.77 7.39
CA ALA A 184 7.07 1.76 8.37
C ALA A 184 5.95 0.77 8.77
N TYR A 185 4.77 0.90 8.14
CA TYR A 185 3.52 0.27 8.59
C TYR A 185 2.87 -0.60 7.50
N SER A 186 3.59 -0.92 6.43
CA SER A 186 3.07 -1.78 5.37
C SER A 186 3.30 -3.25 5.70
N TYR A 187 2.24 -4.05 5.71
CA TYR A 187 2.35 -5.50 5.92
C TYR A 187 3.09 -6.24 4.79
N HIS A 188 3.33 -5.59 3.65
CA HIS A 188 4.22 -6.10 2.60
C HIS A 188 5.70 -6.18 3.02
N THR A 189 6.08 -5.59 4.16
CA THR A 189 7.41 -5.79 4.74
C THR A 189 7.53 -7.12 5.48
N ILE A 190 6.41 -7.79 5.83
CA ILE A 190 6.43 -9.01 6.65
C ILE A 190 5.87 -10.27 5.97
N SER A 191 5.00 -10.17 4.96
CA SER A 191 4.55 -11.34 4.18
C SER A 191 3.47 -11.01 3.15
N ASP A 192 2.62 -10.05 3.46
CA ASP A 192 1.42 -9.77 2.66
C ASP A 192 1.70 -9.40 1.21
N PHE A 193 0.71 -9.66 0.37
CA PHE A 193 0.80 -9.43 -1.05
C PHE A 193 -0.55 -9.03 -1.67
N ASP A 194 -0.48 -8.38 -2.83
CA ASP A 194 -1.66 -7.97 -3.59
C ASP A 194 -1.84 -8.88 -4.80
N VAL A 195 -3.09 -9.27 -5.05
CA VAL A 195 -3.48 -9.98 -6.27
C VAL A 195 -4.43 -9.15 -7.11
N GLY A 196 -4.61 -9.54 -8.37
CA GLY A 196 -5.53 -8.88 -9.27
C GLY A 196 -5.87 -9.75 -10.45
N VAL A 197 -6.65 -9.19 -11.37
CA VAL A 197 -7.00 -9.83 -12.64
C VAL A 197 -6.04 -9.35 -13.74
N ILE A 198 -5.58 -10.28 -14.58
CA ILE A 198 -4.79 -9.96 -15.77
C ILE A 198 -5.55 -8.97 -16.66
N GLY A 199 -4.87 -7.92 -17.13
CA GLY A 199 -5.44 -6.91 -18.02
C GLY A 199 -6.25 -5.80 -17.35
N TRP A 200 -6.46 -5.84 -16.02
CA TRP A 200 -7.23 -4.80 -15.31
C TRP A 200 -6.44 -3.54 -14.96
N GLY A 201 -5.10 -3.63 -14.95
CA GLY A 201 -4.23 -2.49 -14.63
C GLY A 201 -4.62 -1.84 -13.30
N TYR A 202 -4.84 -0.52 -13.31
CA TYR A 202 -5.17 0.24 -12.10
C TYR A 202 -6.50 -0.18 -11.45
N LYS A 203 -7.43 -0.79 -12.20
CA LYS A 203 -8.74 -1.21 -11.67
C LYS A 203 -8.61 -2.28 -10.58
N ASN A 204 -7.49 -3.03 -10.57
CA ASN A 204 -7.18 -3.99 -9.51
C ASN A 204 -7.07 -3.31 -8.13
N PHE A 205 -6.67 -2.04 -8.07
CA PHE A 205 -6.49 -1.27 -6.83
C PHE A 205 -7.70 -0.37 -6.50
N THR A 206 -8.89 -0.85 -6.85
CA THR A 206 -10.18 -0.18 -6.59
C THR A 206 -11.21 -1.19 -6.12
N ASP A 207 -12.30 -0.70 -5.51
CA ASP A 207 -13.43 -1.53 -5.07
C ASP A 207 -14.07 -2.33 -6.22
N ALA A 208 -13.80 -1.98 -7.48
CA ALA A 208 -14.24 -2.75 -8.63
C ALA A 208 -13.70 -4.19 -8.62
N PHE A 209 -12.51 -4.43 -8.05
CA PHE A 209 -11.97 -5.78 -7.91
C PHE A 209 -12.89 -6.69 -7.09
N ALA A 210 -13.64 -6.12 -6.12
CA ALA A 210 -14.61 -6.88 -5.32
C ALA A 210 -15.81 -7.40 -6.12
N SER A 211 -15.99 -6.97 -7.36
CA SER A 211 -17.06 -7.44 -8.26
C SER A 211 -16.60 -8.55 -9.23
N THR A 212 -15.34 -8.98 -9.13
CA THR A 212 -14.75 -9.98 -10.02
C THR A 212 -15.09 -11.41 -9.60
N LEU A 213 -15.08 -12.34 -10.57
CA LEU A 213 -15.23 -13.77 -10.27
C LEU A 213 -14.06 -14.29 -9.42
N GLU A 214 -12.87 -13.73 -9.62
CA GLU A 214 -11.66 -14.02 -8.87
C GLU A 214 -11.86 -13.72 -7.38
N PHE A 215 -12.33 -12.51 -7.05
CA PHE A 215 -12.62 -12.13 -5.67
C PHE A 215 -13.74 -12.98 -5.06
N GLU A 216 -14.80 -13.31 -5.82
CA GLU A 216 -15.86 -14.20 -5.36
C GLU A 216 -15.35 -15.62 -5.02
N LYS A 217 -14.32 -16.11 -5.72
CA LYS A 217 -13.66 -17.37 -5.37
C LYS A 217 -12.75 -17.21 -4.15
N MET A 218 -11.94 -16.15 -4.10
CA MET A 218 -11.04 -15.87 -2.97
C MET A 218 -11.77 -15.83 -1.63
N LYS A 219 -12.95 -15.20 -1.58
CA LYS A 219 -13.78 -15.13 -0.35
C LYS A 219 -14.22 -16.49 0.20
N LYS A 220 -14.17 -17.56 -0.59
CA LYS A 220 -14.60 -18.91 -0.19
C LYS A 220 -13.44 -19.77 0.33
N LEU A 221 -12.21 -19.26 0.26
CA LEU A 221 -11.01 -19.97 0.69
C LEU A 221 -10.79 -19.72 2.19
N ASP A 222 -10.42 -20.77 2.90
CA ASP A 222 -10.26 -20.78 4.36
C ASP A 222 -8.83 -20.51 4.84
N TYR A 223 -7.86 -20.53 3.91
CA TYR A 223 -6.43 -20.38 4.20
C TYR A 223 -5.89 -18.97 3.93
N ILE A 224 -6.72 -18.06 3.44
CA ILE A 224 -6.36 -16.65 3.25
C ILE A 224 -7.39 -15.73 3.89
N SER A 225 -6.95 -14.53 4.26
CA SER A 225 -7.83 -13.45 4.71
C SER A 225 -7.59 -12.20 3.86
N MET A 226 -8.60 -11.33 3.80
CA MET A 226 -8.44 -9.99 3.25
C MET A 226 -8.12 -9.06 4.42
N ARG A 227 -6.93 -8.43 4.40
CA ARG A 227 -6.44 -7.59 5.50
C ARG A 227 -7.40 -6.42 5.77
N TYR A 228 -7.65 -5.61 4.74
CA TYR A 228 -8.43 -4.38 4.87
C TYR A 228 -9.87 -4.59 4.42
N LYS A 229 -10.69 -5.18 5.31
CA LYS A 229 -12.15 -5.27 5.15
C LYS A 229 -12.79 -3.88 5.29
N LYS A 230 -14.06 -3.72 4.89
CA LYS A 230 -14.76 -2.41 4.88
C LYS A 230 -14.71 -1.63 6.21
N ASN A 231 -14.67 -2.33 7.34
CA ASN A 231 -14.59 -1.75 8.68
C ASN A 231 -13.36 -2.29 9.43
N ASN A 232 -12.20 -2.34 8.77
CA ASN A 232 -10.98 -2.77 9.43
C ASN A 232 -10.57 -1.78 10.54
N SER A 233 -9.86 -2.27 11.55
CA SER A 233 -9.38 -1.49 12.69
C SER A 233 -8.21 -0.58 12.35
N ASP A 234 -7.57 -0.76 11.19
CA ASP A 234 -6.28 -0.15 10.88
C ASP A 234 -6.42 1.27 10.32
N GLY A 235 -7.66 1.74 10.08
CA GLY A 235 -7.92 3.08 9.54
C GLY A 235 -7.60 3.22 8.06
N VAL A 236 -7.51 2.09 7.34
CA VAL A 236 -7.27 2.03 5.90
C VAL A 236 -8.60 1.81 5.18
N ARG A 237 -8.74 2.33 3.96
CA ARG A 237 -9.89 2.02 3.10
C ARG A 237 -10.02 0.53 2.84
N PHE A 238 -11.17 0.11 2.32
CA PHE A 238 -11.37 -1.25 1.84
C PHE A 238 -10.39 -1.59 0.69
N GLU A 239 -9.66 -2.71 0.82
CA GLU A 239 -8.71 -3.18 -0.20
C GLU A 239 -8.96 -4.66 -0.51
N PRO A 240 -9.93 -4.99 -1.40
CA PRO A 240 -10.28 -6.38 -1.73
C PRO A 240 -9.17 -7.19 -2.41
N TRP A 241 -8.08 -6.54 -2.82
CA TRP A 241 -6.92 -7.16 -3.48
C TRP A 241 -5.83 -7.59 -2.51
N HIS A 242 -5.82 -7.05 -1.28
CA HIS A 242 -4.73 -7.23 -0.31
C HIS A 242 -4.93 -8.52 0.49
N VAL A 243 -4.08 -9.50 0.20
CA VAL A 243 -4.08 -10.82 0.85
C VAL A 243 -3.20 -10.77 2.09
N GLU A 244 -3.82 -11.13 3.21
CA GLU A 244 -3.16 -11.39 4.48
C GLU A 244 -2.67 -12.83 4.52
N VAL A 245 -1.39 -13.02 4.82
CA VAL A 245 -0.79 -14.33 5.06
C VAL A 245 -0.96 -14.68 6.55
N ILE A 246 -1.63 -15.80 6.84
CA ILE A 246 -2.04 -16.23 8.19
C ILE A 246 -0.99 -17.15 8.83
#